data_AF-A0A1S3KG73-F1
#
_entry.id   AF-A0A1S3KG73-F1
#
_cell.length_a   1.000
_cell.length_b   1.000
_cell.length_c   1.000
_cell.angle_alpha   90.00
_cell.angle_beta   90.00
_cell.angle_gamma   90.00
#
_symmetry.space_group_name_H-M   'P 1'
#
loop_
_entity.id
_entity.type
_entity.pdbx_description
1 polymer ?
#
loop_
_entity_poly.entity_id
_entity_poly.type
_entity_poly.pdbx_seq_one_letter_code
_entity_poly.pdbx_strand_id
1 'polypeptide(L)'
;MKSRKNKVKHEDIDECAIQPCKNGATCYDGVNSYICMCPPGYTGQTCDTDIDECTSQPCKNGFTCKDGVNSYSCVCPPGYTGQTCDLDIDECASLPCTNGATCKDGVNSYSCVCPPGYTGQTCDIVPVFKANFTTLGAEGRLGPTSVGSHYDGQSHEGLVNVTQGIQNFSVPYPGTYRIEAAGAAGGCDTYYSPQGCDLRLKGAYVAGSFQLSAGETLHILVGQKGGYNSYGAGSGGGGGSFVANSTNSPLIVAGGGGGTSHIRRYHPECDGTTNPEGGTAYGTSWTGGRDGNGAPGYRAGCGGGGFYTDGGNSSNYDCTGGKSFLHGGEGGLGVHYRSGSDGGFGGGGGSKGSSAAGGGGGYSGGAGGIHGADYCGGGGGSFNSGINATGINGYNIGHGFVIIEYYGY
;
A
#
# COMPACT_ATOMS: atom_id res chain seq x y z
N MET A 1 -41.34 91.10 86.46
CA MET A 1 -42.01 90.44 85.32
C MET A 1 -40.99 89.54 84.61
N LYS A 2 -41.27 88.23 84.51
CA LYS A 2 -40.36 87.24 83.88
C LYS A 2 -40.41 87.40 82.35
N SER A 3 -39.28 87.69 81.70
CA SER A 3 -39.14 87.54 80.26
C SER A 3 -38.76 86.09 79.94
N ARG A 4 -39.63 85.38 79.22
CA ARG A 4 -39.42 84.00 78.77
C ARG A 4 -38.39 84.01 77.64
N LYS A 5 -37.24 83.36 77.81
CA LYS A 5 -36.43 82.90 76.67
C LYS A 5 -36.93 81.52 76.27
N ASN A 6 -37.56 81.44 75.09
CA ASN A 6 -37.94 80.19 74.44
C ASN A 6 -36.71 79.28 74.32
N LYS A 7 -36.77 78.09 74.91
CA LYS A 7 -35.95 76.95 74.45
C LYS A 7 -36.62 76.47 73.17
N VAL A 8 -36.01 76.75 72.02
CA VAL A 8 -36.34 76.02 70.79
C VAL A 8 -35.88 74.59 71.02
N LYS A 9 -36.84 73.66 71.11
CA LYS A 9 -36.57 72.23 70.98
C LYS A 9 -36.15 72.04 69.52
N HIS A 10 -34.90 71.68 69.28
CA HIS A 10 -34.51 71.21 67.96
C HIS A 10 -35.16 69.84 67.82
N GLU A 11 -36.26 69.77 67.08
CA GLU A 11 -36.83 68.48 66.69
C GLU A 11 -35.97 67.98 65.52
N ASP A 12 -35.42 66.78 65.70
CA ASP A 12 -34.70 66.07 64.64
C ASP A 12 -35.72 65.60 63.60
N ILE A 13 -35.40 65.75 62.32
CA ILE A 13 -36.29 65.38 61.22
C ILE A 13 -35.95 63.95 60.83
N ASP A 14 -36.93 63.03 60.82
CA ASP A 14 -36.72 61.68 60.31
C ASP A 14 -36.49 61.72 58.79
N GLU A 15 -35.23 61.68 58.38
CA GLU A 15 -34.85 61.73 56.97
C GLU A 15 -35.11 60.40 56.25
N CYS A 16 -35.36 59.30 56.98
CA CYS A 16 -35.74 58.02 56.40
C CYS A 16 -37.20 57.98 55.95
N ALA A 17 -38.05 58.90 56.42
CA ALA A 17 -39.46 59.00 56.03
C ALA A 17 -39.68 59.18 54.52
N ILE A 18 -38.71 59.74 53.80
CA ILE A 18 -38.77 59.95 52.34
C ILE A 18 -38.12 58.81 51.53
N GLN A 19 -37.69 57.73 52.18
CA GLN A 19 -37.03 56.56 51.55
C GLN A 19 -35.85 56.94 50.63
N PRO A 20 -34.82 57.62 51.19
CA PRO A 20 -33.68 58.06 50.39
C PRO A 20 -32.83 56.88 49.89
N CYS A 21 -32.74 55.80 50.67
CA CYS A 21 -31.95 54.62 50.33
C CYS A 21 -32.59 53.77 49.21
N LYS A 22 -31.78 53.34 48.25
CA LYS A 22 -32.22 52.57 47.07
C LYS A 22 -31.77 51.10 47.14
N ASN A 23 -32.20 50.31 46.17
CA ASN A 23 -31.78 48.91 45.96
C ASN A 23 -31.93 47.99 47.20
N GLY A 24 -32.95 48.24 48.03
CA GLY A 24 -33.23 47.44 49.22
C GLY A 24 -32.34 47.76 50.43
N ALA A 25 -31.60 48.87 50.40
CA ALA A 25 -30.77 49.32 51.51
C ALA A 25 -31.59 49.76 52.74
N THR A 26 -31.04 49.51 53.92
CA THR A 26 -31.65 49.87 55.20
C THR A 26 -31.29 51.30 55.57
N CYS A 27 -32.29 52.14 55.84
CA CYS A 27 -32.09 53.53 56.26
C CYS A 27 -32.01 53.63 57.78
N TYR A 28 -31.02 54.40 58.26
CA TYR A 28 -30.86 54.78 59.66
C TYR A 28 -30.89 56.31 59.78
N ASP A 29 -31.80 56.81 60.61
CA ASP A 29 -31.94 58.22 60.93
C ASP A 29 -30.80 58.72 61.85
N GLY A 30 -30.42 59.98 61.71
CA GLY A 30 -29.33 60.61 62.44
C GLY A 30 -29.52 62.12 62.53
N VAL A 31 -28.68 62.81 63.30
CA VAL A 31 -28.92 64.23 63.62
C VAL A 31 -28.66 65.13 62.40
N ASN A 32 -29.72 65.65 61.79
CA ASN A 32 -29.71 66.35 60.49
C ASN A 32 -29.02 65.56 59.36
N SER A 33 -29.06 64.22 59.39
CA SER A 33 -28.42 63.37 58.38
C SER A 33 -28.93 61.94 58.46
N TYR A 34 -28.94 61.22 57.35
CA TYR A 34 -29.25 59.78 57.32
C TYR A 34 -28.03 58.95 56.91
N ILE A 35 -28.06 57.65 57.25
CA ILE A 35 -27.08 56.65 56.81
C ILE A 35 -27.84 55.52 56.12
N CYS A 36 -27.47 55.23 54.86
CA CYS A 36 -27.94 54.04 54.17
C CYS A 36 -26.92 52.91 54.33
N MET A 37 -27.35 51.77 54.89
CA MET A 37 -26.55 50.55 54.92
C MET A 37 -26.80 49.77 53.63
N CYS A 38 -25.84 49.84 52.71
CA CYS A 38 -25.96 49.22 51.41
C CYS A 38 -25.90 47.69 51.49
N PRO A 39 -26.76 46.97 50.75
CA PRO A 39 -26.58 45.54 50.56
C PRO A 39 -25.32 45.26 49.74
N PRO A 40 -24.77 44.02 49.79
CA PRO A 40 -23.64 43.64 48.96
C PRO A 40 -23.89 43.93 47.47
N GLY A 41 -22.87 44.43 46.77
CA GLY A 41 -22.95 44.88 45.37
C GLY A 41 -23.32 46.35 45.19
N TYR A 42 -23.74 47.09 46.21
CA TYR A 42 -24.09 48.50 46.07
C TYR A 42 -23.24 49.43 46.93
N THR A 43 -23.06 50.67 46.46
CA THR A 43 -22.27 51.72 47.09
C THR A 43 -22.92 53.11 46.90
N GLY A 44 -22.30 54.13 47.49
CA GLY A 44 -22.79 55.50 47.48
C GLY A 44 -23.64 55.85 48.72
N GLN A 45 -23.86 57.15 48.94
CA GLN A 45 -24.58 57.65 50.12
C GLN A 45 -26.04 57.15 50.19
N THR A 46 -26.65 56.90 49.03
CA THR A 46 -28.02 56.38 48.88
C THR A 46 -28.08 54.93 48.41
N CYS A 47 -26.94 54.24 48.29
CA CYS A 47 -26.85 52.87 47.77
C CYS A 47 -27.45 52.70 46.36
N ASP A 48 -27.39 53.76 45.55
CA ASP A 48 -27.92 53.86 44.20
C ASP A 48 -26.91 53.44 43.12
N THR A 49 -25.64 53.27 43.48
CA THR A 49 -24.57 52.88 42.56
C THR A 49 -24.25 51.39 42.71
N ASP A 50 -24.34 50.63 41.62
CA ASP A 50 -23.85 49.25 41.55
C ASP A 50 -22.32 49.23 41.52
N ILE A 51 -21.70 48.26 42.20
CA ILE A 51 -20.25 48.09 42.23
C ILE A 51 -19.85 47.31 40.98
N ASP A 52 -19.06 47.93 40.10
CA ASP A 52 -18.54 47.24 38.93
C ASP A 52 -17.46 46.22 39.32
N GLU A 53 -17.83 44.94 39.40
CA GLU A 53 -16.91 43.86 39.75
C GLU A 53 -15.91 43.52 38.64
N CYS A 54 -16.15 43.98 37.41
CA CYS A 54 -15.23 43.84 36.29
C CYS A 54 -14.02 44.76 36.36
N THR A 55 -14.04 45.79 37.22
CA THR A 55 -12.90 46.71 37.44
C THR A 55 -11.60 45.99 37.84
N SER A 56 -11.71 44.84 38.51
CA SER A 56 -10.58 44.00 38.92
C SER A 56 -9.99 43.14 37.79
N GLN A 57 -10.59 43.17 36.59
CA GLN A 57 -10.26 42.32 35.45
C GLN A 57 -10.22 40.82 35.80
N PRO A 58 -11.32 40.26 36.34
CA PRO A 58 -11.32 38.88 36.81
C PRO A 58 -11.20 37.85 35.67
N CYS A 59 -11.65 38.21 34.46
CA CYS A 59 -11.56 37.35 33.27
C CYS A 59 -10.14 37.33 32.70
N LYS A 60 -9.57 36.14 32.49
CA LYS A 60 -8.22 35.98 31.95
C LYS A 60 -8.11 36.48 30.51
N ASN A 61 -6.87 36.77 30.11
CA ASN A 61 -6.49 37.15 28.74
C ASN A 61 -7.30 38.33 28.14
N GLY A 62 -7.87 39.18 28.99
CA GLY A 62 -8.69 40.32 28.56
C GLY A 62 -10.05 39.94 27.98
N PHE A 63 -10.56 38.74 28.30
CA PHE A 63 -11.88 38.31 27.85
C PHE A 63 -13.01 39.16 28.43
N THR A 64 -14.16 39.15 27.75
CA THR A 64 -15.28 40.03 28.08
C THR A 64 -15.87 39.71 29.45
N CYS A 65 -15.77 40.67 30.35
CA CYS A 65 -16.43 40.63 31.65
C CYS A 65 -17.81 41.30 31.57
N LYS A 66 -18.81 40.69 32.18
CA LYS A 66 -20.14 41.24 32.39
C LYS A 66 -20.36 41.44 33.88
N ASP A 67 -20.61 42.68 34.23
CA ASP A 67 -20.98 43.10 35.56
C ASP A 67 -22.38 42.59 35.95
N GLY A 68 -22.59 42.39 37.24
CA GLY A 68 -23.84 41.92 37.82
C GLY A 68 -23.89 42.33 39.29
N VAL A 69 -25.02 42.10 39.96
CA VAL A 69 -25.13 42.56 41.36
C VAL A 69 -24.33 41.64 42.28
N ASN A 70 -23.24 42.16 42.87
CA ASN A 70 -22.36 41.40 43.77
C ASN A 70 -21.80 40.12 43.11
N SER A 71 -21.67 40.11 41.79
CA SER A 71 -21.19 38.97 41.00
C SER A 71 -20.81 39.41 39.59
N TYR A 72 -19.79 38.78 39.03
CA TYR A 72 -19.41 38.96 37.64
C TYR A 72 -19.63 37.67 36.84
N SER A 73 -19.72 37.78 35.52
CA SER A 73 -19.65 36.64 34.61
C SER A 73 -18.69 36.91 33.45
N CYS A 74 -17.84 35.94 33.14
CA CYS A 74 -16.94 36.02 32.01
C CYS A 74 -17.56 35.33 30.79
N VAL A 75 -17.49 35.98 29.62
CA VAL A 75 -17.86 35.36 28.35
C VAL A 75 -16.61 34.70 27.77
N CYS A 76 -16.53 33.38 27.93
CA CYS A 76 -15.38 32.63 27.42
C CYS A 76 -15.47 32.52 25.90
N PRO A 77 -14.37 32.82 25.17
CA PRO A 77 -14.29 32.47 23.76
C PRO A 77 -14.28 30.93 23.59
N PRO A 78 -14.58 30.42 22.39
CA PRO A 78 -14.48 28.99 22.09
C PRO A 78 -13.09 28.44 22.47
N GLY A 79 -13.06 27.25 23.06
CA GLY A 79 -11.84 26.62 23.60
C GLY A 79 -11.57 26.90 25.07
N TYR A 80 -12.24 27.87 25.71
CA TYR A 80 -12.03 28.17 27.13
C TYR A 80 -13.27 27.95 27.99
N THR A 81 -13.05 27.60 29.26
CA THR A 81 -14.08 27.37 30.27
C THR A 81 -13.62 27.84 31.66
N GLY A 82 -14.49 27.68 32.66
CA GLY A 82 -14.26 28.16 34.03
C GLY A 82 -14.83 29.54 34.31
N GLN A 83 -14.91 29.91 35.58
CA GLN A 83 -15.53 31.17 36.01
C GLN A 83 -14.78 32.41 35.49
N THR A 84 -13.46 32.30 35.34
CA THR A 84 -12.58 33.36 34.84
C THR A 84 -12.05 33.07 33.43
N CYS A 85 -12.58 32.02 32.77
CA CYS A 85 -12.16 31.55 31.45
C CYS A 85 -10.65 31.22 31.40
N ASP A 86 -10.12 30.65 32.48
CA ASP A 86 -8.72 30.31 32.67
C ASP A 86 -8.38 28.86 32.32
N LEU A 87 -9.40 28.04 32.07
CA LEU A 87 -9.25 26.62 31.74
C LEU A 87 -9.39 26.44 30.23
N ASP A 88 -8.35 25.90 29.60
CA ASP A 88 -8.42 25.41 28.23
C ASP A 88 -9.26 24.12 28.19
N ILE A 89 -10.10 23.96 27.18
CA ILE A 89 -10.91 22.76 27.00
C ILE A 89 -10.02 21.70 26.35
N ASP A 90 -9.82 20.58 27.02
CA ASP A 90 -9.10 19.44 26.45
C ASP A 90 -9.95 18.78 25.34
N GLU A 91 -9.68 19.12 24.09
CA GLU A 91 -10.37 18.54 22.94
C GLU A 91 -9.96 17.08 22.69
N CYS A 92 -8.84 16.64 23.26
CA CYS A 92 -8.39 15.26 23.23
C CYS A 92 -9.12 14.34 24.22
N ALA A 93 -9.86 14.89 25.20
CA ALA A 93 -10.61 14.11 26.19
C ALA A 93 -11.66 13.17 25.57
N SER A 94 -12.17 13.52 24.38
CA SER A 94 -13.12 12.69 23.62
C SER A 94 -12.48 11.53 22.84
N LEU A 95 -11.14 11.41 22.89
CA LEU A 95 -10.33 10.46 22.11
C LEU A 95 -10.64 10.50 20.59
N PRO A 96 -10.52 11.67 19.95
CA PRO A 96 -10.89 11.81 18.54
C PRO A 96 -9.93 11.09 17.58
N CYS A 97 -8.69 10.83 18.00
CA CYS A 97 -7.67 10.18 17.20
C CYS A 97 -7.77 8.65 17.29
N THR A 98 -7.75 7.97 16.14
CA THR A 98 -7.89 6.51 16.05
C THR A 98 -6.55 5.82 15.76
N ASN A 99 -6.55 4.47 15.69
CA ASN A 99 -5.41 3.67 15.24
C ASN A 99 -4.09 3.90 16.00
N GLY A 100 -4.18 4.21 17.30
CA GLY A 100 -3.00 4.46 18.15
C GLY A 100 -2.32 5.81 17.91
N ALA A 101 -2.98 6.73 17.21
CA ALA A 101 -2.48 8.09 17.01
C ALA A 101 -2.40 8.88 18.31
N THR A 102 -1.41 9.79 18.37
CA THR A 102 -1.24 10.70 19.52
C THR A 102 -2.06 11.96 19.28
N CYS A 103 -3.02 12.24 20.17
CA CYS A 103 -3.78 13.47 20.15
C CYS A 103 -2.96 14.61 20.76
N LYS A 104 -2.98 15.77 20.11
CA LYS A 104 -2.44 17.03 20.62
C LYS A 104 -3.57 18.03 20.75
N ASP A 105 -3.78 18.46 21.98
CA ASP A 105 -4.72 19.51 22.35
C ASP A 105 -4.28 20.86 21.76
N GLY A 106 -5.26 21.71 21.49
CA GLY A 106 -5.08 23.04 20.93
C GLY A 106 -6.19 23.95 21.45
N VAL A 107 -6.28 25.18 20.93
CA VAL A 107 -7.37 26.07 21.35
C VAL A 107 -8.56 25.84 20.43
N ASN A 108 -9.66 25.31 20.97
CA ASN A 108 -10.89 25.02 20.21
C ASN A 108 -10.64 24.11 19.00
N SER A 109 -9.60 23.28 19.06
CA SER A 109 -9.14 22.41 17.99
C SER A 109 -8.16 21.38 18.52
N TYR A 110 -8.18 20.20 17.92
CA TYR A 110 -7.18 19.17 18.17
C TYR A 110 -6.41 18.84 16.89
N SER A 111 -5.23 18.24 17.05
CA SER A 111 -4.48 17.65 15.94
C SER A 111 -4.03 16.23 16.29
N CYS A 112 -4.20 15.31 15.34
CA CYS A 112 -3.75 13.93 15.51
C CYS A 112 -2.39 13.72 14.82
N VAL A 113 -1.42 13.18 15.56
CA VAL A 113 -0.17 12.69 14.99
C VAL A 113 -0.37 11.23 14.62
N CYS A 114 -0.59 10.99 13.33
CA CYS A 114 -0.84 9.65 12.82
C CYS A 114 0.41 8.78 12.84
N PRO A 115 0.31 7.51 13.26
CA PRO A 115 1.38 6.54 13.08
C PRO A 115 1.67 6.31 11.58
N PRO A 116 2.83 5.75 11.24
CA PRO A 116 3.14 5.36 9.87
C PRO A 116 2.04 4.45 9.29
N GLY A 117 1.57 4.75 8.07
CA GLY A 117 0.49 4.00 7.41
C GLY A 117 -0.93 4.46 7.73
N TYR A 118 -1.12 5.58 8.45
CA TYR A 118 -2.41 6.20 8.69
C TYR A 118 -2.40 7.68 8.31
N THR A 119 -3.53 8.18 7.80
CA THR A 119 -3.71 9.57 7.36
C THR A 119 -5.11 10.08 7.72
N GLY A 120 -5.38 11.35 7.41
CA GLY A 120 -6.64 12.02 7.75
C GLY A 120 -6.58 12.76 9.08
N GLN A 121 -7.60 13.58 9.34
CA GLN A 121 -7.66 14.42 10.56
C GLN A 121 -7.72 13.57 11.84
N THR A 122 -8.36 12.41 11.76
CA THR A 122 -8.57 11.46 12.85
C THR A 122 -7.72 10.19 12.74
N CYS A 123 -6.79 10.14 11.78
CA CYS A 123 -5.92 8.99 11.49
C CYS A 123 -6.68 7.69 11.18
N ASP A 124 -7.89 7.80 10.66
CA ASP A 124 -8.82 6.72 10.30
C ASP A 124 -8.65 6.25 8.85
N ILE A 125 -7.94 7.04 8.03
CA ILE A 125 -7.71 6.71 6.62
C ILE A 125 -6.45 5.86 6.49
N VAL A 126 -6.64 4.58 6.18
CA VAL A 126 -5.57 3.68 5.76
C VAL A 126 -5.29 3.96 4.27
N PRO A 127 -4.06 4.31 3.87
CA PRO A 127 -3.69 4.39 2.47
C PRO A 127 -3.88 3.02 1.83
N VAL A 128 -4.90 2.85 1.01
CA VAL A 128 -5.02 1.64 0.19
C VAL A 128 -4.14 1.86 -1.02
N PHE A 129 -2.95 1.29 -0.98
CA PHE A 129 -1.98 1.39 -2.06
C PHE A 129 -2.03 0.14 -2.93
N LYS A 130 -2.05 0.31 -4.26
CA LYS A 130 -1.97 -0.77 -5.23
C LYS A 130 -0.99 -0.43 -6.34
N ALA A 131 0.09 -1.21 -6.43
CA ALA A 131 1.08 -1.15 -7.49
C ALA A 131 0.94 -2.32 -8.46
N ASN A 132 0.81 -2.04 -9.76
CA ASN A 132 0.67 -3.04 -10.81
C ASN A 132 1.87 -3.05 -11.76
N PHE A 133 2.71 -4.07 -11.67
CA PHE A 133 3.89 -4.26 -12.49
C PHE A 133 3.55 -5.17 -13.66
N THR A 134 3.81 -4.73 -14.89
CA THR A 134 3.53 -5.49 -16.10
C THR A 134 4.65 -5.32 -17.13
N THR A 135 4.62 -6.13 -18.20
CA THR A 135 5.48 -5.97 -19.38
C THR A 135 4.68 -5.54 -20.62
N LEU A 136 3.56 -4.82 -20.43
CA LEU A 136 2.62 -4.50 -21.52
C LEU A 136 3.33 -3.80 -22.69
N GLY A 137 3.45 -4.50 -23.81
CA GLY A 137 4.06 -4.02 -25.05
C GLY A 137 5.44 -4.61 -25.39
N ALA A 138 6.05 -5.43 -24.52
CA ALA A 138 7.32 -6.09 -24.84
C ALA A 138 7.09 -7.36 -25.69
N GLU A 139 7.23 -7.24 -27.01
CA GLU A 139 7.24 -8.38 -27.95
C GLU A 139 8.66 -8.55 -28.50
N GLY A 140 9.41 -9.56 -28.05
CA GLY A 140 10.81 -9.66 -28.45
C GLY A 140 11.59 -10.88 -28.00
N ARG A 141 12.51 -11.27 -28.89
CA ARG A 141 13.53 -12.33 -28.82
C ARG A 141 14.67 -12.01 -27.82
N LEU A 142 14.84 -10.73 -27.51
CA LEU A 142 15.76 -10.19 -26.51
C LEU A 142 14.82 -9.66 -25.42
N GLY A 143 14.97 -10.08 -24.16
CA GLY A 143 14.02 -9.71 -23.10
C GLY A 143 14.07 -8.22 -22.74
N PRO A 144 14.29 -7.78 -21.49
CA PRO A 144 14.30 -6.36 -21.14
C PRO A 144 15.49 -5.58 -21.74
N THR A 145 15.87 -5.77 -23.00
CA THR A 145 16.46 -4.69 -23.78
C THR A 145 15.42 -3.58 -23.90
N SER A 146 15.60 -2.55 -23.06
CA SER A 146 14.86 -1.27 -23.03
C SER A 146 13.50 -1.24 -22.31
N VAL A 147 13.49 -1.62 -21.02
CA VAL A 147 12.42 -1.19 -20.07
C VAL A 147 12.25 0.35 -20.04
N GLY A 148 13.25 1.09 -20.54
CA GLY A 148 13.19 2.54 -20.74
C GLY A 148 12.13 3.05 -21.74
N SER A 149 11.35 2.19 -22.40
CA SER A 149 10.17 2.60 -23.20
C SER A 149 8.84 1.93 -22.80
N HIS A 150 8.88 0.91 -21.94
CA HIS A 150 7.70 0.12 -21.52
C HIS A 150 7.29 0.32 -20.06
N TYR A 151 8.06 1.10 -19.30
CA TYR A 151 7.73 1.55 -17.95
C TYR A 151 7.38 3.04 -18.01
N ASP A 152 6.13 3.40 -17.76
CA ASP A 152 5.68 4.80 -17.70
C ASP A 152 5.76 5.40 -16.27
N GLY A 153 6.00 4.56 -15.26
CA GLY A 153 6.14 4.92 -13.85
C GLY A 153 4.89 5.51 -13.18
N GLN A 154 3.76 5.61 -13.89
CA GLN A 154 2.56 6.28 -13.37
C GLN A 154 1.72 5.36 -12.47
N SER A 155 1.79 4.04 -12.66
CA SER A 155 1.04 3.05 -11.86
C SER A 155 1.62 2.79 -10.46
N HIS A 156 2.71 3.47 -10.09
CA HIS A 156 3.51 3.17 -8.89
C HIS A 156 3.89 4.41 -8.09
N GLU A 157 3.29 5.57 -8.39
CA GLU A 157 3.50 6.83 -7.65
C GLU A 157 4.98 7.27 -7.54
N GLY A 158 5.83 6.87 -8.49
CA GLY A 158 7.27 7.16 -8.45
C GLY A 158 8.08 6.35 -7.43
N LEU A 159 7.49 5.32 -6.80
CA LEU A 159 8.16 4.45 -5.83
C LEU A 159 9.06 3.39 -6.47
N VAL A 160 9.15 3.36 -7.80
CA VAL A 160 9.90 2.35 -8.55
C VAL A 160 11.04 3.02 -9.33
N ASN A 161 12.25 2.53 -9.08
CA ASN A 161 13.44 2.85 -9.87
C ASN A 161 13.84 1.63 -10.69
N VAL A 162 14.31 1.81 -11.92
CA VAL A 162 14.78 0.71 -12.77
C VAL A 162 16.30 0.70 -12.80
N THR A 163 16.90 -0.43 -12.45
CA THR A 163 18.37 -0.57 -12.45
C THR A 163 18.73 -1.90 -13.09
N GLN A 164 19.53 -1.86 -14.17
CA GLN A 164 19.91 -3.05 -14.96
C GLN A 164 18.71 -3.91 -15.43
N GLY A 165 17.57 -3.26 -15.74
CA GLY A 165 16.35 -3.96 -16.20
C GLY A 165 15.48 -4.55 -15.07
N ILE A 166 15.89 -4.39 -13.81
CA ILE A 166 15.12 -4.82 -12.63
C ILE A 166 14.30 -3.63 -12.10
N GLN A 167 13.03 -3.87 -11.76
CA GLN A 167 12.16 -2.88 -11.12
C GLN A 167 12.39 -2.94 -9.60
N ASN A 168 13.00 -1.89 -9.06
CA ASN A 168 13.29 -1.74 -7.63
C ASN A 168 12.19 -0.89 -7.00
N PHE A 169 11.25 -1.56 -6.33
CA PHE A 169 10.13 -0.93 -5.63
C PHE A 169 10.52 -0.61 -4.19
N SER A 170 10.39 0.65 -3.78
CA SER A 170 10.58 1.06 -2.38
C SER A 170 9.26 0.97 -1.62
N VAL A 171 9.23 0.17 -0.56
CA VAL A 171 8.06 -0.04 0.29
C VAL A 171 7.73 1.27 1.04
N PRO A 172 6.56 1.90 0.79
CA PRO A 172 6.26 3.24 1.32
C PRO A 172 5.90 3.21 2.81
N TYR A 173 5.20 2.18 3.26
CA TYR A 173 4.71 2.04 4.63
C TYR A 173 5.07 0.67 5.18
N PRO A 174 5.34 0.52 6.47
CA PRO A 174 5.55 -0.81 7.04
C PRO A 174 4.19 -1.51 7.21
N GLY A 175 4.16 -2.84 7.26
CA GLY A 175 2.95 -3.62 7.54
C GLY A 175 2.71 -4.78 6.57
N THR A 176 1.45 -5.20 6.45
CA THR A 176 1.07 -6.38 5.67
C THR A 176 0.80 -6.03 4.22
N TYR A 177 1.57 -6.63 3.31
CA TYR A 177 1.36 -6.50 1.87
C TYR A 177 0.90 -7.82 1.28
N ARG A 178 -0.12 -7.75 0.43
CA ARG A 178 -0.52 -8.86 -0.42
C ARG A 178 0.19 -8.73 -1.75
N ILE A 179 0.98 -9.72 -2.11
CA ILE A 179 1.71 -9.77 -3.37
C ILE A 179 1.08 -10.89 -4.21
N GLU A 180 0.61 -10.53 -5.40
CA GLU A 180 0.17 -11.47 -6.43
C GLU A 180 1.20 -11.46 -7.56
N ALA A 181 1.52 -12.62 -8.11
CA ALA A 181 2.39 -12.73 -9.27
C ALA A 181 1.86 -13.79 -10.23
N ALA A 182 1.93 -13.48 -11.52
CA ALA A 182 1.62 -14.43 -12.58
C ALA A 182 2.78 -14.58 -13.54
N GLY A 183 3.18 -15.82 -13.81
CA GLY A 183 4.09 -16.14 -14.91
C GLY A 183 3.37 -15.93 -16.24
N ALA A 184 4.12 -15.69 -17.30
CA ALA A 184 3.58 -15.47 -18.63
C ALA A 184 3.21 -16.79 -19.31
N ALA A 185 2.31 -16.73 -20.28
CA ALA A 185 1.97 -17.88 -21.11
C ALA A 185 3.12 -18.27 -22.03
N GLY A 186 3.19 -19.57 -22.34
CA GLY A 186 4.09 -20.13 -23.33
C GLY A 186 3.79 -19.66 -24.75
N GLY A 187 4.79 -19.84 -25.61
CA GLY A 187 4.64 -19.64 -27.04
C GLY A 187 3.80 -20.74 -27.69
N CYS A 188 3.54 -20.54 -28.98
CA CYS A 188 2.80 -21.49 -29.79
C CYS A 188 3.31 -21.52 -31.23
N ASP A 189 3.20 -22.72 -31.81
CA ASP A 189 3.47 -23.00 -33.21
C ASP A 189 2.17 -22.87 -34.01
N THR A 190 2.16 -21.95 -34.97
CA THR A 190 1.03 -21.67 -35.85
C THR A 190 1.14 -22.38 -37.20
N TYR A 191 2.29 -22.99 -37.51
CA TYR A 191 2.54 -23.60 -38.81
C TYR A 191 1.85 -24.96 -38.96
N TYR A 192 1.80 -25.76 -37.88
CA TYR A 192 1.16 -27.09 -37.90
C TYR A 192 -0.10 -27.21 -37.02
N SER A 193 -0.50 -26.15 -36.32
CA SER A 193 -1.67 -26.15 -35.44
C SER A 193 -2.89 -25.49 -36.12
N PRO A 194 -3.90 -26.27 -36.55
CA PRO A 194 -5.15 -25.70 -37.09
C PRO A 194 -5.99 -24.97 -36.02
N GLN A 195 -5.68 -25.16 -34.72
CA GLN A 195 -6.30 -24.49 -33.58
C GLN A 195 -5.50 -23.25 -33.12
N GLY A 196 -4.44 -22.88 -33.84
CA GLY A 196 -3.60 -21.73 -33.49
C GLY A 196 -3.06 -21.80 -32.05
N CYS A 197 -3.12 -20.66 -31.37
CA CYS A 197 -2.56 -20.46 -30.02
C CYS A 197 -3.56 -20.72 -28.89
N ASP A 198 -4.67 -21.39 -29.18
CA ASP A 198 -5.72 -21.68 -28.20
C ASP A 198 -5.27 -22.72 -27.16
N LEU A 199 -4.28 -23.56 -27.51
CA LEU A 199 -3.75 -24.63 -26.66
C LEU A 199 -2.37 -24.31 -26.06
N ARG A 200 -1.97 -23.04 -26.07
CA ARG A 200 -0.73 -22.60 -25.40
C ARG A 200 -0.79 -22.87 -23.90
N LEU A 201 0.35 -23.19 -23.34
CA LEU A 201 0.46 -23.49 -21.92
C LEU A 201 0.47 -22.20 -21.12
N LYS A 202 -0.16 -22.27 -19.95
CA LYS A 202 -0.47 -21.10 -19.14
C LYS A 202 0.61 -20.90 -18.08
N GLY A 203 0.85 -19.65 -17.71
CA GLY A 203 1.71 -19.34 -16.58
C GLY A 203 0.97 -19.56 -15.26
N ALA A 204 1.74 -19.89 -14.23
CA ALA A 204 1.25 -20.03 -12.86
C ALA A 204 0.84 -18.68 -12.30
N TYR A 205 -0.15 -18.70 -11.41
CA TYR A 205 -0.53 -17.56 -10.59
C TYR A 205 -0.33 -17.93 -9.12
N VAL A 206 0.34 -17.06 -8.39
CA VAL A 206 0.66 -17.23 -6.97
C VAL A 206 0.34 -15.95 -6.22
N ALA A 207 -0.16 -16.07 -5.00
CA ALA A 207 -0.41 -14.93 -4.14
C ALA A 207 -0.02 -15.26 -2.70
N GLY A 208 0.45 -14.27 -1.96
CA GLY A 208 0.82 -14.41 -0.55
C GLY A 208 0.79 -13.09 0.19
N SER A 209 0.76 -13.17 1.52
CA SER A 209 0.83 -12.00 2.41
C SER A 209 2.19 -11.97 3.10
N PHE A 210 2.84 -10.81 3.09
CA PHE A 210 4.20 -10.62 3.57
C PHE A 210 4.25 -9.40 4.51
N GLN A 211 4.98 -9.53 5.61
CA GLN A 211 5.32 -8.41 6.48
C GLN A 211 6.53 -7.69 5.90
N LEU A 212 6.36 -6.42 5.50
CA LEU A 212 7.42 -5.62 4.89
C LEU A 212 7.73 -4.38 5.72
N SER A 213 8.98 -3.94 5.67
CA SER A 213 9.42 -2.74 6.39
C SER A 213 9.42 -1.51 5.47
N ALA A 214 9.08 -0.33 6.02
CA ALA A 214 9.19 0.91 5.26
C ALA A 214 10.63 1.17 4.82
N GLY A 215 10.80 1.60 3.56
CA GLY A 215 12.11 1.80 2.93
C GLY A 215 12.79 0.52 2.45
N GLU A 216 12.24 -0.66 2.75
CA GLU A 216 12.71 -1.91 2.14
C GLU A 216 12.58 -1.83 0.62
N THR A 217 13.58 -2.35 -0.10
CA THR A 217 13.54 -2.42 -1.57
C THR A 217 13.18 -3.83 -1.99
N LEU A 218 12.13 -3.96 -2.80
CA LEU A 218 11.77 -5.19 -3.48
C LEU A 218 12.31 -5.17 -4.91
N HIS A 219 12.95 -6.26 -5.31
CA HIS A 219 13.38 -6.51 -6.67
C HIS A 219 12.27 -7.26 -7.41
N ILE A 220 11.76 -6.66 -8.49
CA ILE A 220 10.62 -7.17 -9.25
C ILE A 220 11.03 -7.39 -10.69
N LEU A 221 10.78 -8.60 -11.18
CA LEU A 221 10.95 -8.99 -12.57
C LEU A 221 9.66 -9.65 -13.05
N VAL A 222 9.18 -9.24 -14.21
CA VAL A 222 7.90 -9.71 -14.75
C VAL A 222 8.15 -10.47 -16.04
N GLY A 223 7.59 -11.67 -16.14
CA GLY A 223 7.77 -12.55 -17.28
C GLY A 223 7.12 -12.03 -18.57
N GLN A 224 7.77 -12.28 -19.69
CA GLN A 224 7.24 -11.99 -21.02
C GLN A 224 6.57 -13.22 -21.63
N LYS A 225 5.53 -13.01 -22.43
CA LYS A 225 4.85 -14.10 -23.14
C LYS A 225 5.80 -14.75 -24.16
N GLY A 226 5.74 -16.07 -24.28
CA GLY A 226 6.53 -16.81 -25.26
C GLY A 226 6.14 -16.44 -26.69
N GLY A 227 7.14 -16.46 -27.59
CA GLY A 227 6.97 -16.04 -28.98
C GLY A 227 6.15 -17.02 -29.84
N TYR A 228 5.62 -16.50 -30.95
CA TYR A 228 4.96 -17.29 -31.98
C TYR A 228 6.00 -17.82 -32.98
N ASN A 229 5.85 -19.08 -33.40
CA ASN A 229 6.58 -19.61 -34.55
C ASN A 229 5.62 -19.92 -35.69
N SER A 230 5.94 -19.43 -36.89
CA SER A 230 5.18 -19.65 -38.13
C SER A 230 6.00 -20.35 -39.22
N TYR A 231 7.26 -20.72 -38.94
CA TYR A 231 8.21 -21.23 -39.94
C TYR A 231 8.75 -22.64 -39.62
N GLY A 232 8.31 -23.28 -38.53
CA GLY A 232 8.75 -24.63 -38.17
C GLY A 232 8.26 -25.09 -36.81
N ALA A 233 8.65 -26.33 -36.46
CA ALA A 233 8.15 -27.04 -35.29
C ALA A 233 8.90 -26.63 -34.00
N GLY A 234 8.27 -25.80 -33.16
CA GLY A 234 8.79 -25.40 -31.84
C GLY A 234 8.48 -23.95 -31.48
N SER A 235 8.06 -23.69 -30.23
CA SER A 235 7.94 -22.32 -29.69
C SER A 235 8.70 -22.20 -28.36
N GLY A 236 9.15 -20.99 -28.03
CA GLY A 236 9.75 -20.69 -26.72
C GLY A 236 8.74 -20.77 -25.58
N GLY A 237 9.20 -20.99 -24.35
CA GLY A 237 8.36 -20.88 -23.15
C GLY A 237 8.10 -19.44 -22.74
N GLY A 238 7.11 -19.26 -21.87
CA GLY A 238 6.79 -18.00 -21.20
C GLY A 238 7.74 -17.75 -20.04
N GLY A 239 8.03 -16.48 -19.78
CA GLY A 239 8.84 -16.05 -18.65
C GLY A 239 8.09 -16.16 -17.31
N GLY A 240 8.79 -16.53 -16.24
CA GLY A 240 8.30 -16.43 -14.88
C GLY A 240 8.31 -14.99 -14.34
N SER A 241 7.54 -14.74 -13.30
CA SER A 241 7.53 -13.46 -12.58
C SER A 241 8.04 -13.65 -11.16
N PHE A 242 8.88 -12.73 -10.69
CA PHE A 242 9.67 -12.87 -9.47
C PHE A 242 9.56 -11.62 -8.62
N VAL A 243 9.39 -11.81 -7.31
CA VAL A 243 9.57 -10.76 -6.30
C VAL A 243 10.57 -11.26 -5.27
N ALA A 244 11.63 -10.50 -5.06
CA ALA A 244 12.65 -10.76 -4.05
C ALA A 244 12.80 -9.57 -3.12
N ASN A 245 13.23 -9.83 -1.88
CA ASN A 245 13.58 -8.77 -0.95
C ASN A 245 14.96 -8.16 -1.29
N SER A 246 15.39 -7.17 -0.51
CA SER A 246 16.66 -6.45 -0.69
C SER A 246 17.91 -7.34 -0.58
N THR A 247 17.81 -8.51 0.07
CA THR A 247 18.89 -9.50 0.17
C THR A 247 18.82 -10.54 -0.94
N ASN A 248 18.04 -10.31 -1.99
CA ASN A 248 17.84 -11.25 -3.09
C ASN A 248 17.25 -12.60 -2.66
N SER A 249 16.52 -12.64 -1.54
CA SER A 249 15.77 -13.83 -1.13
C SER A 249 14.38 -13.82 -1.78
N PRO A 250 13.92 -14.94 -2.37
CA PRO A 250 12.63 -14.97 -3.05
C PRO A 250 11.49 -14.80 -2.03
N LEU A 251 10.58 -13.87 -2.31
CA LEU A 251 9.30 -13.75 -1.62
C LEU A 251 8.23 -14.54 -2.36
N ILE A 252 8.14 -14.34 -3.67
CA ILE A 252 7.19 -15.04 -4.53
C ILE A 252 7.80 -15.32 -5.90
N VAL A 253 7.54 -16.50 -6.46
CA VAL A 253 7.93 -16.86 -7.82
C VAL A 253 6.77 -17.56 -8.51
N ALA A 254 6.32 -16.97 -9.61
CA ALA A 254 5.28 -17.51 -10.48
C ALA A 254 5.94 -18.10 -11.73
N GLY A 255 5.86 -19.42 -11.91
CA GLY A 255 6.44 -20.08 -13.08
C GLY A 255 5.72 -19.74 -14.39
N GLY A 256 6.46 -19.57 -15.48
CA GLY A 256 5.92 -19.37 -16.83
C GLY A 256 5.43 -20.68 -17.47
N GLY A 257 4.54 -20.56 -18.46
CA GLY A 257 4.02 -21.70 -19.22
C GLY A 257 5.04 -22.25 -20.22
N GLY A 258 5.02 -23.56 -20.48
CA GLY A 258 5.87 -24.17 -21.51
C GLY A 258 5.51 -23.77 -22.93
N GLY A 259 6.47 -23.81 -23.85
CA GLY A 259 6.22 -23.71 -25.28
C GLY A 259 5.46 -24.93 -25.80
N THR A 260 4.92 -24.82 -27.02
CA THR A 260 4.15 -25.89 -27.67
C THR A 260 4.54 -26.03 -29.13
N SER A 261 4.48 -27.26 -29.65
CA SER A 261 4.61 -27.55 -31.07
C SER A 261 3.66 -28.67 -31.46
N HIS A 262 2.95 -28.48 -32.58
CA HIS A 262 1.94 -29.42 -33.10
C HIS A 262 0.90 -29.90 -32.06
N ILE A 263 0.62 -29.16 -30.99
CA ILE A 263 -0.37 -29.57 -29.99
C ILE A 263 -1.77 -29.57 -30.62
N ARG A 264 -2.42 -30.74 -30.66
CA ARG A 264 -3.81 -30.90 -31.13
C ARG A 264 -4.83 -31.00 -29.99
N ARG A 265 -4.35 -31.22 -28.76
CA ARG A 265 -5.15 -31.34 -27.51
C ARG A 265 -4.35 -30.83 -26.31
N TYR A 266 -5.03 -30.25 -25.33
CA TYR A 266 -4.41 -29.78 -24.08
C TYR A 266 -3.87 -30.94 -23.23
N HIS A 267 -2.68 -30.75 -22.64
CA HIS A 267 -1.97 -31.70 -21.79
C HIS A 267 -1.65 -31.06 -20.41
N PRO A 268 -2.37 -31.43 -19.33
CA PRO A 268 -2.24 -30.84 -17.99
C PRO A 268 -0.83 -30.87 -17.37
N GLU A 269 -0.02 -31.86 -17.70
CA GLU A 269 1.36 -32.04 -17.21
C GLU A 269 2.35 -31.03 -17.80
N CYS A 270 2.00 -30.41 -18.92
CA CYS A 270 2.77 -29.33 -19.52
C CYS A 270 2.43 -27.96 -18.91
N ASP A 271 1.40 -27.88 -18.05
CA ASP A 271 0.96 -26.65 -17.42
C ASP A 271 1.83 -26.30 -16.19
N GLY A 272 2.42 -25.09 -16.18
CA GLY A 272 3.26 -24.62 -15.07
C GLY A 272 2.50 -24.39 -13.75
N THR A 273 1.17 -24.50 -13.78
CA THR A 273 0.29 -24.26 -12.63
C THR A 273 0.21 -25.40 -11.64
N THR A 274 0.76 -26.60 -11.91
CA THR A 274 0.43 -27.79 -11.09
C THR A 274 1.51 -28.22 -10.08
N ASN A 275 2.72 -27.64 -10.10
CA ASN A 275 3.82 -28.11 -9.23
C ASN A 275 4.85 -27.02 -8.83
N PRO A 276 5.22 -26.89 -7.54
CA PRO A 276 6.36 -26.06 -7.10
C PRO A 276 7.72 -26.51 -7.69
N GLU A 277 7.84 -27.77 -8.12
CA GLU A 277 9.02 -28.32 -8.79
C GLU A 277 9.00 -28.17 -10.33
N GLY A 278 7.97 -27.51 -10.88
CA GLY A 278 7.77 -27.39 -12.32
C GLY A 278 7.09 -28.63 -12.92
N GLY A 279 6.50 -28.47 -14.09
CA GLY A 279 5.82 -29.57 -14.79
C GLY A 279 6.85 -30.53 -15.41
N THR A 280 6.60 -31.84 -15.35
CA THR A 280 7.40 -32.82 -16.12
C THR A 280 7.01 -32.77 -17.60
N ALA A 281 7.97 -32.95 -18.50
CA ALA A 281 7.66 -33.05 -19.92
C ALA A 281 6.77 -34.26 -20.21
N TYR A 282 5.74 -34.09 -21.03
CA TYR A 282 4.82 -35.18 -21.38
C TYR A 282 5.54 -36.35 -22.05
N GLY A 283 5.25 -37.57 -21.58
CA GLY A 283 5.76 -38.80 -22.19
C GLY A 283 7.25 -39.07 -21.99
N THR A 284 7.94 -38.37 -21.07
CA THR A 284 9.35 -38.64 -20.76
C THR A 284 9.56 -38.95 -19.28
N SER A 285 10.49 -39.86 -18.98
CA SER A 285 10.95 -40.17 -17.62
C SER A 285 12.04 -39.21 -17.11
N TRP A 286 12.36 -38.15 -17.88
CA TRP A 286 13.33 -37.14 -17.49
C TRP A 286 12.65 -36.11 -16.60
N THR A 287 13.14 -35.97 -15.37
CA THR A 287 12.70 -34.87 -14.51
C THR A 287 13.05 -33.54 -15.16
N GLY A 288 12.19 -32.54 -14.95
CA GLY A 288 12.62 -31.15 -15.13
C GLY A 288 13.95 -30.90 -14.46
N GLY A 289 14.73 -29.98 -15.01
CA GLY A 289 15.92 -29.56 -14.32
C GLY A 289 15.58 -28.79 -13.04
N ARG A 290 16.44 -28.95 -12.04
CA ARG A 290 16.30 -28.37 -10.70
C ARG A 290 17.36 -27.29 -10.49
N ASP A 291 17.04 -26.28 -9.69
CA ASP A 291 17.96 -25.19 -9.32
C ASP A 291 18.55 -24.46 -10.53
N GLY A 292 17.75 -24.30 -11.59
CA GLY A 292 18.18 -23.69 -12.84
C GLY A 292 18.91 -24.61 -13.80
N ASN A 293 19.19 -25.86 -13.46
CA ASN A 293 19.69 -26.81 -14.45
C ASN A 293 18.60 -27.07 -15.49
N GLY A 294 18.99 -27.33 -16.74
CA GLY A 294 18.08 -27.92 -17.73
C GLY A 294 17.81 -29.37 -17.37
N ALA A 295 16.78 -29.96 -17.97
CA ALA A 295 16.56 -31.39 -17.80
C ALA A 295 17.71 -32.20 -18.40
N PRO A 296 18.23 -33.23 -17.71
CA PRO A 296 19.25 -34.11 -18.28
C PRO A 296 18.67 -34.93 -19.44
N GLY A 297 19.35 -35.02 -20.59
CA GLY A 297 18.92 -35.89 -21.69
C GLY A 297 19.51 -35.60 -23.07
N TYR A 298 19.29 -36.52 -24.02
CA TYR A 298 19.79 -36.47 -25.41
C TYR A 298 19.19 -35.34 -26.27
N ARG A 299 18.16 -34.65 -25.74
CA ARG A 299 17.50 -33.46 -26.29
C ARG A 299 17.14 -32.50 -25.16
N ALA A 300 18.13 -32.16 -24.34
CA ALA A 300 17.94 -31.27 -23.19
C ALA A 300 17.26 -29.96 -23.64
N GLY A 301 16.21 -29.57 -22.91
CA GLY A 301 15.61 -28.24 -23.00
C GLY A 301 16.54 -27.22 -22.35
N CYS A 302 16.40 -25.96 -22.74
CA CYS A 302 17.38 -24.96 -22.39
C CYS A 302 16.81 -24.00 -21.34
N GLY A 303 17.67 -23.45 -20.48
CA GLY A 303 17.24 -22.59 -19.37
C GLY A 303 16.77 -21.22 -19.83
N GLY A 304 16.33 -20.40 -18.88
CA GLY A 304 15.98 -19.00 -19.09
C GLY A 304 16.84 -18.02 -18.30
N GLY A 305 16.78 -16.74 -18.67
CA GLY A 305 17.43 -15.64 -17.92
C GLY A 305 16.83 -15.43 -16.52
N GLY A 306 17.51 -14.66 -15.66
CA GLY A 306 17.04 -14.30 -14.31
C GLY A 306 17.24 -12.82 -13.99
N PHE A 307 17.26 -12.42 -12.71
CA PHE A 307 17.46 -11.01 -12.32
C PHE A 307 18.74 -10.39 -12.91
N TYR A 308 19.86 -11.13 -12.90
CA TYR A 308 21.17 -10.59 -13.28
C TYR A 308 21.78 -11.21 -14.53
N THR A 309 21.04 -12.02 -15.27
CA THR A 309 21.53 -12.54 -16.54
C THR A 309 20.43 -12.60 -17.57
N ASP A 310 20.84 -12.24 -18.77
CA ASP A 310 20.03 -12.39 -19.95
C ASP A 310 19.92 -13.89 -20.27
N GLY A 311 18.74 -14.33 -20.71
CA GLY A 311 18.60 -15.63 -21.33
C GLY A 311 19.36 -15.61 -22.65
N GLY A 312 20.65 -15.90 -22.61
CA GLY A 312 21.55 -15.78 -23.77
C GLY A 312 21.56 -17.05 -24.61
N ASN A 313 21.58 -16.92 -25.93
CA ASN A 313 21.61 -18.04 -26.88
C ASN A 313 22.92 -18.85 -26.84
N SER A 314 22.87 -20.16 -26.55
CA SER A 314 23.98 -21.10 -26.75
C SER A 314 24.21 -21.36 -28.24
N SER A 315 25.39 -20.97 -28.72
CA SER A 315 25.81 -21.11 -30.12
C SER A 315 26.09 -22.57 -30.57
N ASN A 316 26.06 -23.55 -29.65
CA ASN A 316 26.67 -24.84 -29.92
C ASN A 316 25.92 -26.07 -29.38
N TYR A 317 24.60 -26.08 -29.44
CA TYR A 317 23.75 -27.28 -29.24
C TYR A 317 23.79 -27.95 -27.86
N ASP A 318 24.67 -27.53 -26.96
CA ASP A 318 24.75 -27.92 -25.56
C ASP A 318 24.06 -26.84 -24.72
N CYS A 319 22.91 -27.20 -24.17
CA CYS A 319 22.15 -26.33 -23.29
C CYS A 319 22.47 -26.67 -21.83
N THR A 320 23.35 -25.90 -21.22
CA THR A 320 23.52 -25.90 -19.76
C THR A 320 22.60 -24.84 -19.19
N GLY A 321 21.40 -25.26 -18.76
CA GLY A 321 20.47 -24.37 -18.06
C GLY A 321 21.14 -23.70 -16.85
N GLY A 322 20.77 -22.46 -16.57
CA GLY A 322 21.22 -21.77 -15.37
C GLY A 322 20.09 -21.10 -14.61
N LYS A 323 20.45 -20.57 -13.44
CA LYS A 323 19.61 -20.16 -12.30
C LYS A 323 18.66 -18.99 -12.61
N SER A 324 17.52 -19.28 -13.19
CA SER A 324 16.40 -18.35 -13.47
C SER A 324 16.04 -17.33 -12.37
N PHE A 325 16.34 -17.56 -11.09
CA PHE A 325 16.08 -16.58 -10.02
C PHE A 325 17.18 -15.49 -9.95
N LEU A 326 18.40 -15.78 -9.46
CA LEU A 326 19.47 -14.77 -9.33
C LEU A 326 20.46 -14.74 -10.51
N HIS A 327 20.74 -15.87 -11.15
CA HIS A 327 21.76 -15.96 -12.21
C HIS A 327 21.30 -16.95 -13.30
N GLY A 328 20.42 -16.53 -14.21
CA GLY A 328 19.98 -17.35 -15.34
C GLY A 328 21.15 -17.90 -16.15
N GLY A 329 20.92 -19.02 -16.82
CA GLY A 329 21.93 -19.60 -17.73
C GLY A 329 21.69 -19.23 -19.16
N GLU A 330 22.54 -19.75 -20.02
CA GLU A 330 22.36 -19.65 -21.46
C GLU A 330 21.06 -20.38 -21.84
N GLY A 331 20.11 -19.63 -22.39
CA GLY A 331 19.02 -20.17 -23.15
C GLY A 331 19.50 -20.84 -24.43
N GLY A 332 18.71 -21.76 -24.94
CA GLY A 332 19.08 -22.48 -26.15
C GLY A 332 18.32 -21.99 -27.35
N LEU A 333 19.01 -22.04 -28.48
CA LEU A 333 18.42 -21.88 -29.79
C LEU A 333 17.74 -23.18 -30.21
N GLY A 334 16.42 -23.12 -30.43
CA GLY A 334 15.75 -24.09 -31.28
C GLY A 334 16.23 -23.91 -32.72
N VAL A 335 17.19 -24.73 -33.17
CA VAL A 335 17.74 -24.61 -34.52
C VAL A 335 16.85 -25.32 -35.53
N HIS A 336 16.11 -24.56 -36.33
CA HIS A 336 15.73 -24.98 -37.68
C HIS A 336 16.12 -23.86 -38.66
N TYR A 337 16.72 -24.25 -39.80
CA TYR A 337 17.32 -23.39 -40.84
C TYR A 337 16.78 -21.94 -40.86
N ARG A 338 17.60 -21.00 -40.36
CA ARG A 338 17.52 -19.54 -40.55
C ARG A 338 16.53 -18.70 -39.71
N SER A 339 15.74 -19.27 -38.81
CA SER A 339 14.88 -18.48 -37.90
C SER A 339 14.69 -19.20 -36.57
N GLY A 340 15.50 -18.87 -35.57
CA GLY A 340 15.43 -19.47 -34.23
C GLY A 340 14.32 -18.88 -33.36
N SER A 341 13.67 -19.71 -32.57
CA SER A 341 12.76 -19.30 -31.50
C SER A 341 13.52 -19.25 -30.17
N ASP A 342 13.78 -18.04 -29.66
CA ASP A 342 14.47 -17.86 -28.38
C ASP A 342 13.45 -17.89 -27.21
N GLY A 343 13.89 -18.35 -26.04
CA GLY A 343 13.14 -18.24 -24.79
C GLY A 343 13.24 -16.82 -24.23
N GLY A 344 12.15 -16.30 -23.65
CA GLY A 344 12.16 -14.99 -22.98
C GLY A 344 12.94 -14.99 -21.66
N PHE A 345 13.14 -13.81 -21.05
CA PHE A 345 13.73 -13.75 -19.69
C PHE A 345 12.83 -14.47 -18.69
N GLY A 346 13.45 -15.21 -17.77
CA GLY A 346 12.74 -16.09 -16.86
C GLY A 346 12.03 -17.24 -17.58
N GLY A 347 12.33 -17.54 -18.85
CA GLY A 347 11.67 -18.55 -19.68
C GLY A 347 12.67 -19.53 -20.32
N GLY A 348 12.37 -20.83 -20.33
CA GLY A 348 13.26 -21.83 -20.94
C GLY A 348 13.32 -21.76 -22.48
N GLY A 349 14.50 -22.01 -23.03
CA GLY A 349 14.74 -22.17 -24.46
C GLY A 349 14.36 -23.55 -25.01
N GLY A 350 14.17 -23.63 -26.33
CA GLY A 350 13.80 -24.86 -27.06
C GLY A 350 14.92 -25.89 -27.12
N SER A 351 14.59 -27.19 -27.15
CA SER A 351 15.58 -28.26 -27.32
C SER A 351 16.02 -28.48 -28.78
N LYS A 352 17.09 -29.27 -28.99
CA LYS A 352 17.62 -29.61 -30.32
C LYS A 352 16.73 -30.62 -31.06
N GLY A 353 16.13 -30.19 -32.18
CA GLY A 353 15.48 -31.07 -33.17
C GLY A 353 14.19 -30.50 -33.76
N SER A 354 13.70 -31.10 -34.84
CA SER A 354 12.33 -30.87 -35.33
C SER A 354 11.33 -31.24 -34.23
N SER A 355 10.46 -30.29 -33.85
CA SER A 355 9.37 -30.45 -32.88
C SER A 355 9.77 -30.35 -31.40
N ALA A 356 10.75 -29.51 -31.09
CA ALA A 356 11.19 -29.23 -29.74
C ALA A 356 10.55 -27.96 -29.18
N ALA A 357 9.68 -28.10 -28.17
CA ALA A 357 9.12 -26.96 -27.45
C ALA A 357 10.01 -26.56 -26.26
N GLY A 358 10.18 -25.24 -26.02
CA GLY A 358 10.99 -24.71 -24.92
C GLY A 358 10.29 -24.81 -23.56
N GLY A 359 11.05 -25.01 -22.49
CA GLY A 359 10.50 -25.07 -21.13
C GLY A 359 9.96 -23.70 -20.68
N GLY A 360 8.96 -23.66 -19.79
CA GLY A 360 8.61 -22.43 -19.07
C GLY A 360 9.69 -22.17 -18.02
N GLY A 361 10.03 -20.91 -17.74
CA GLY A 361 11.02 -20.63 -16.70
C GLY A 361 10.38 -20.23 -15.37
N GLY A 362 11.06 -20.53 -14.28
CA GLY A 362 10.57 -20.49 -12.90
C GLY A 362 11.65 -20.98 -11.94
N TYR A 363 11.33 -21.26 -10.67
CA TYR A 363 12.29 -21.75 -9.66
C TYR A 363 12.92 -23.11 -10.05
N SER A 364 12.17 -23.91 -10.78
CA SER A 364 12.46 -25.25 -11.29
C SER A 364 11.78 -25.36 -12.66
N GLY A 365 12.18 -26.24 -13.59
CA GLY A 365 11.61 -26.20 -14.94
C GLY A 365 11.71 -27.52 -15.69
N GLY A 366 10.63 -27.89 -16.39
CA GLY A 366 10.52 -29.15 -17.14
C GLY A 366 11.35 -29.23 -18.43
N ALA A 367 11.74 -30.45 -18.80
CA ALA A 367 12.25 -30.76 -20.15
C ALA A 367 11.16 -30.57 -21.22
N GLY A 368 11.51 -30.67 -22.50
CA GLY A 368 10.53 -30.89 -23.59
C GLY A 368 10.22 -32.37 -23.79
N GLY A 369 8.96 -32.71 -24.15
CA GLY A 369 8.46 -34.08 -24.29
C GLY A 369 7.81 -34.34 -25.66
N ILE A 370 7.75 -35.62 -26.07
CA ILE A 370 7.22 -36.06 -27.38
C ILE A 370 6.13 -37.11 -27.15
N HIS A 371 4.93 -36.92 -27.73
CA HIS A 371 3.94 -38.00 -27.84
C HIS A 371 3.17 -37.94 -29.18
N GLY A 372 3.52 -38.82 -30.11
CA GLY A 372 2.90 -38.85 -31.43
C GLY A 372 3.17 -37.54 -32.19
N ALA A 373 2.12 -36.76 -32.46
CA ALA A 373 2.28 -35.44 -33.07
C ALA A 373 2.14 -34.26 -32.08
N ASP A 374 1.95 -34.49 -30.77
CA ASP A 374 1.85 -33.38 -29.79
C ASP A 374 3.19 -33.21 -29.05
N TYR A 375 3.73 -31.98 -29.02
CA TYR A 375 5.01 -31.66 -28.39
C TYR A 375 4.86 -30.46 -27.45
N CYS A 376 5.29 -30.60 -26.20
CA CYS A 376 5.20 -29.56 -25.19
C CYS A 376 6.49 -29.42 -24.40
N GLY A 377 6.84 -28.18 -24.03
CA GLY A 377 7.84 -27.89 -23.01
C GLY A 377 7.19 -28.01 -21.64
N GLY A 378 7.91 -28.54 -20.65
CA GLY A 378 7.40 -28.53 -19.28
C GLY A 378 7.38 -27.12 -18.72
N GLY A 379 6.38 -26.82 -17.88
CA GLY A 379 6.22 -25.50 -17.27
C GLY A 379 7.28 -25.18 -16.21
N GLY A 380 7.45 -23.90 -15.91
CA GLY A 380 8.27 -23.42 -14.80
C GLY A 380 7.56 -23.67 -13.46
N GLY A 381 8.32 -24.07 -12.45
CA GLY A 381 7.86 -24.26 -11.09
C GLY A 381 7.76 -22.97 -10.30
N SER A 382 6.90 -23.00 -9.29
CA SER A 382 6.55 -21.85 -8.45
C SER A 382 7.13 -21.99 -7.04
N PHE A 383 7.73 -20.92 -6.52
CA PHE A 383 8.20 -20.86 -5.13
C PHE A 383 7.06 -20.42 -4.22
N ASN A 384 6.95 -21.02 -3.03
CA ASN A 384 5.86 -20.83 -2.05
C ASN A 384 4.54 -21.57 -2.37
N SER A 385 4.57 -22.65 -3.18
CA SER A 385 3.45 -23.57 -3.51
C SER A 385 2.15 -22.95 -4.04
N GLY A 386 2.04 -21.62 -4.18
CA GLY A 386 1.05 -20.95 -5.01
C GLY A 386 -0.41 -21.19 -4.65
N ILE A 387 -0.75 -21.58 -3.42
CA ILE A 387 -2.16 -21.83 -3.08
C ILE A 387 -2.82 -20.47 -2.87
N ASN A 388 -3.68 -20.03 -3.81
CA ASN A 388 -4.58 -18.91 -3.51
C ASN A 388 -5.41 -19.27 -2.26
N ALA A 389 -5.91 -18.30 -1.49
CA ALA A 389 -6.69 -18.57 -0.27
C ALA A 389 -7.95 -19.46 -0.49
N THR A 390 -8.29 -19.79 -1.74
CA THR A 390 -9.41 -20.64 -2.16
C THR A 390 -8.99 -22.01 -2.76
N GLY A 391 -7.71 -22.37 -2.73
CA GLY A 391 -7.20 -23.67 -3.21
C GLY A 391 -7.06 -23.84 -4.74
N ILE A 392 -7.07 -22.76 -5.53
CA ILE A 392 -7.04 -22.82 -7.01
C ILE A 392 -5.81 -22.08 -7.55
N ASN A 393 -4.97 -22.77 -8.33
CA ASN A 393 -3.90 -22.11 -9.08
C ASN A 393 -4.53 -21.34 -10.25
N GLY A 394 -4.33 -20.02 -10.29
CA GLY A 394 -4.85 -19.18 -11.37
C GLY A 394 -4.07 -19.41 -12.67
N TYR A 395 -4.78 -19.32 -13.79
CA TYR A 395 -4.24 -19.59 -15.12
C TYR A 395 -3.96 -18.27 -15.86
N ASN A 396 -2.70 -17.94 -16.14
CA ASN A 396 -2.37 -16.76 -16.94
C ASN A 396 -2.13 -17.12 -18.41
N ILE A 397 -2.93 -16.52 -19.29
CA ILE A 397 -2.83 -16.66 -20.75
C ILE A 397 -2.11 -15.45 -21.39
N GLY A 398 -1.65 -14.47 -20.62
CA GLY A 398 -1.07 -13.23 -21.13
C GLY A 398 0.43 -13.09 -20.88
N HIS A 399 0.87 -11.84 -20.87
CA HIS A 399 2.13 -11.45 -20.25
C HIS A 399 2.05 -11.69 -18.74
N GLY A 400 3.20 -11.85 -18.10
CA GLY A 400 3.26 -11.90 -16.65
C GLY A 400 2.84 -10.57 -16.03
N PHE A 401 2.52 -10.61 -14.74
CA PHE A 401 2.29 -9.42 -13.93
C PHE A 401 2.70 -9.67 -12.48
N VAL A 402 2.93 -8.59 -11.74
CA VAL A 402 3.00 -8.57 -10.28
C VAL A 402 2.08 -7.47 -9.77
N ILE A 403 1.29 -7.75 -8.74
CA ILE A 403 0.43 -6.77 -8.07
C ILE A 403 0.83 -6.73 -6.60
N ILE A 404 1.09 -5.54 -6.08
CA ILE A 404 1.41 -5.31 -4.66
C ILE A 404 0.33 -4.43 -4.07
N GLU A 405 -0.41 -4.97 -3.11
CA GLU A 405 -1.49 -4.28 -2.42
C GLU A 405 -1.14 -4.13 -0.93
N TYR A 406 -1.27 -2.91 -0.41
CA TYR A 406 -1.17 -2.63 1.02
C TYR A 406 -2.58 -2.48 1.58
N TYR A 407 -2.87 -3.24 2.64
CA TYR A 407 -4.17 -3.23 3.30
C TYR A 407 -4.13 -2.56 4.69
N GLY A 408 -3.00 -1.97 5.08
CA GLY A 408 -2.81 -1.43 6.43
C GLY A 408 -2.14 -2.42 7.38
N TYR A 409 -2.11 -2.03 8.66
CA TYR A 409 -1.57 -2.80 9.78
C TYR A 409 -2.62 -3.71 10.43
#